data_AF-A0A8T6FT55-F1
#
_entry.id   AF-A0A8T6FT55-F1
#
_cell.length_a   1.000
_cell.length_b   1.000
_cell.length_c   1.000
_cell.angle_alpha   90.00
_cell.angle_beta   90.00
_cell.angle_gamma   90.00
#
_symmetry.space_group_name_H-M   'P 1'
#
loop_
_entity.id
_entity.type
_entity.pdbx_description
1 polymer ?
#
loop_
_entity_poly.entity_id
_entity_poly.type
_entity_poly.pdbx_seq_one_letter_code
_entity_poly.pdbx_strand_id
1 'polypeptide(L)'
;MSKLRDRIRRTFQRRPGPLGFAPRSRQADEHRYVIVIAEVDGADDASAAAEAGADALLHAGGRDGIEAVVEGAGDLPVGARLEAATAGDADALIEAGADFLVFDDARTEAAALLRDELGHVALLGDADASEEDLRLLQPLDLDALLVPPSAGALSVRDQLRTRRIAELTRKPLIVAVTAGVSTEELRIWRDAGAPVALAGGDASDIEGIIAAARAAPAPRARREERPDPLLPSSAAPADDFDDD
;
A
#
# COMPACT_ATOMS: atom_id res chain seq x y z
N MET A 1 -8.03 1.56 -14.13
CA MET A 1 -6.95 1.85 -13.16
C MET A 1 -7.58 2.27 -11.86
N SER A 2 -7.42 1.43 -10.85
CA SER A 2 -8.03 1.58 -9.52
C SER A 2 -7.50 2.79 -8.73
N LYS A 3 -8.37 3.42 -7.94
CA LYS A 3 -8.05 4.52 -7.01
C LYS A 3 -7.05 4.07 -5.94
N LEU A 4 -7.10 2.83 -5.47
CA LEU A 4 -6.14 2.25 -4.51
C LEU A 4 -4.73 2.31 -5.09
N ARG A 5 -4.54 1.86 -6.33
CA ARG A 5 -3.25 1.88 -7.03
C ARG A 5 -2.66 3.29 -7.10
N ASP A 6 -3.48 4.27 -7.43
CA ASP A 6 -3.06 5.67 -7.48
C ASP A 6 -2.69 6.22 -6.09
N ARG A 7 -3.41 5.82 -5.05
CA ARG A 7 -3.13 6.22 -3.67
C ARG A 7 -1.84 5.61 -3.15
N ILE A 8 -1.63 4.32 -3.40
CA ILE A 8 -0.37 3.61 -3.11
C ILE A 8 0.80 4.31 -3.80
N ARG A 9 0.71 4.54 -5.12
CA ARG A 9 1.78 5.23 -5.88
C ARG A 9 2.06 6.64 -5.35
N ARG A 10 1.02 7.40 -4.98
CA ARG A 10 1.18 8.75 -4.43
C ARG A 10 1.91 8.76 -3.09
N THR A 11 1.71 7.74 -2.25
CA THR A 11 2.42 7.59 -0.97
C THR A 11 3.90 7.25 -1.16
N PHE A 12 4.24 6.50 -2.23
CA PHE A 12 5.64 6.20 -2.57
C PHE A 12 6.38 7.34 -3.24
N GLN A 13 5.67 8.23 -3.94
CA GLN A 13 6.28 9.39 -4.57
C GLN A 13 6.72 10.38 -3.50
N ARG A 14 8.02 10.40 -3.19
CA ARG A 14 8.62 11.49 -2.43
C ARG A 14 8.34 12.79 -3.18
N ARG A 15 7.47 13.64 -2.62
CA ARG A 15 7.34 14.99 -3.14
C ARG A 15 8.71 15.68 -3.00
N PRO A 16 9.28 16.20 -4.11
CA PRO A 16 10.53 16.93 -4.01
C PRO A 16 10.32 18.08 -3.03
N GLY A 17 11.24 18.23 -2.08
CA GLY A 17 11.22 19.37 -1.18
C GLY A 17 11.25 20.67 -1.98
N PRO A 18 10.80 21.80 -1.41
CA PRO A 18 10.93 23.08 -2.07
C PRO A 18 12.41 23.30 -2.43
N LEU A 19 12.67 23.66 -3.68
CA LEU A 19 14.02 24.03 -4.11
C LEU A 19 14.37 25.38 -3.46
N GLY A 20 15.44 25.41 -2.66
CA GLY A 20 15.97 26.62 -2.01
C GLY A 20 15.67 26.74 -0.50
N PHE A 21 15.79 27.96 0.03
CA PHE A 21 15.57 28.29 1.45
C PHE A 21 14.10 28.62 1.78
N ALA A 22 13.18 28.31 0.87
CA ALA A 22 11.77 28.55 1.10
C ALA A 22 11.26 27.68 2.26
N PRO A 23 10.44 28.24 3.16
CA PRO A 23 9.84 27.46 4.23
C PRO A 23 9.07 26.28 3.64
N ARG A 24 9.17 25.11 4.27
CA ARG A 24 8.36 23.95 3.90
C ARG A 24 6.89 24.36 3.92
N SER A 25 6.21 24.17 2.80
CA SER A 25 4.77 24.40 2.72
C SER A 25 4.07 23.42 3.65
N ARG A 26 3.01 23.86 4.35
CA ARG A 26 2.17 23.04 5.24
C ARG A 26 1.67 21.73 4.58
N GLN A 27 1.51 21.74 3.26
CA GLN A 27 1.14 20.58 2.44
C GLN A 27 2.23 19.48 2.35
N ALA A 28 3.48 19.81 2.67
CA ALA A 28 4.57 18.83 2.82
C ALA A 28 4.54 18.15 4.20
N ASP A 29 3.94 18.79 5.20
CA ASP A 29 3.81 18.25 6.56
C ASP A 29 2.58 17.33 6.72
N GLU A 30 1.59 17.43 5.83
CA GLU A 30 0.39 16.57 5.83
C GLU A 30 0.58 15.23 5.09
N HIS A 31 1.77 14.98 4.54
CA HIS A 31 2.00 13.76 3.77
C HIS A 31 2.20 12.56 4.70
N ARG A 32 1.19 11.68 4.75
CA ARG A 32 1.29 10.36 5.37
C ARG A 32 2.15 9.44 4.51
N TYR A 33 3.07 8.73 5.15
CA TYR A 33 3.91 7.70 4.52
C TYR A 33 3.44 6.27 4.83
N VAL A 34 2.33 6.15 5.54
CA VAL A 34 1.64 4.89 5.84
C VAL A 34 0.17 5.09 5.44
N ILE A 35 -0.37 4.18 4.64
CA ILE A 35 -1.78 4.14 4.24
C ILE A 35 -2.52 3.24 5.23
N VAL A 36 -3.70 3.67 5.69
CA VAL A 36 -4.55 2.85 6.56
C VAL A 36 -5.78 2.39 5.78
N ILE A 37 -5.93 1.08 5.62
CA ILE A 37 -7.12 0.42 5.10
C ILE A 37 -7.92 -0.08 6.31
N ALA A 38 -9.18 0.30 6.43
CA ALA A 38 -10.05 -0.22 7.49
C ALA A 38 -10.80 -1.47 7.01
N GLU A 39 -10.80 -2.52 7.81
CA GLU A 39 -11.64 -3.71 7.60
C GLU A 39 -13.03 -3.42 8.15
N VAL A 40 -14.07 -3.59 7.33
CA VAL A 40 -15.46 -3.21 7.66
C VAL A 40 -16.45 -4.30 7.26
N ASP A 41 -17.46 -4.53 8.08
CA ASP A 41 -18.48 -5.54 7.82
C ASP A 41 -19.78 -4.95 7.26
N GLY A 42 -20.08 -3.67 7.54
CA GLY A 42 -21.32 -3.02 7.09
C GLY A 42 -21.20 -1.52 6.78
N ALA A 43 -22.32 -0.92 6.40
CA ALA A 43 -22.40 0.49 5.99
C ALA A 43 -22.13 1.48 7.13
N ASP A 44 -22.56 1.16 8.35
CA ASP A 44 -22.34 2.00 9.52
C ASP A 44 -20.84 2.05 9.87
N ASP A 45 -20.16 0.90 9.84
CA ASP A 45 -18.72 0.79 10.05
C ASP A 45 -17.94 1.49 8.94
N ALA A 46 -18.41 1.37 7.69
CA ALA A 46 -17.82 2.06 6.54
C ALA A 46 -17.85 3.58 6.70
N SER A 47 -19.00 4.11 7.14
CA SER A 47 -19.19 5.54 7.38
C SER A 47 -18.30 6.02 8.55
N ALA A 48 -18.28 5.27 9.65
CA ALA A 48 -17.45 5.60 10.81
C ALA A 48 -15.94 5.56 10.49
N ALA A 49 -15.50 4.57 9.71
CA ALA A 49 -14.11 4.47 9.26
C ALA A 49 -13.73 5.60 8.28
N ALA A 50 -14.67 6.01 7.42
CA ALA A 50 -14.49 7.16 6.54
C ALA A 50 -14.35 8.47 7.33
N GLU A 51 -15.19 8.69 8.35
CA GLU A 51 -15.12 9.84 9.26
C GLU A 51 -13.83 9.87 10.08
N ALA A 52 -13.36 8.69 10.53
CA ALA A 52 -12.07 8.53 11.20
C ALA A 52 -10.87 8.93 10.30
N GLY A 53 -11.07 8.98 8.98
CA GLY A 53 -10.09 9.40 7.98
C GLY A 53 -9.25 8.28 7.40
N ALA A 54 -9.82 7.07 7.31
CA ALA A 54 -9.24 5.93 6.61
C ALA A 54 -8.95 6.29 5.14
N ASP A 55 -7.95 5.63 4.56
CA ASP A 55 -7.51 5.89 3.20
C ASP A 55 -8.22 5.02 2.15
N ALA A 56 -8.65 3.82 2.58
CA ALA A 56 -9.45 2.85 1.83
C ALA A 56 -10.23 1.96 2.81
N LEU A 57 -11.24 1.25 2.31
CA LEU A 57 -12.01 0.26 3.08
C LEU A 57 -11.89 -1.13 2.45
N LEU A 58 -11.87 -2.16 3.27
CA LEU A 58 -11.89 -3.56 2.87
C LEU A 58 -13.08 -4.26 3.51
N HIS A 59 -13.99 -4.77 2.70
CA HIS A 59 -15.10 -5.59 3.16
C HIS A 59 -14.70 -7.06 3.20
N ALA A 60 -14.73 -7.66 4.39
CA ALA A 60 -14.37 -9.06 4.62
C ALA A 60 -15.51 -10.06 4.33
N GLY A 61 -16.77 -9.58 4.25
CA GLY A 61 -17.97 -10.39 4.06
C GLY A 61 -18.18 -10.91 2.62
N GLY A 62 -17.25 -10.66 1.71
CA GLY A 62 -17.32 -11.13 0.33
C GLY A 62 -18.07 -10.17 -0.59
N ARG A 63 -18.95 -10.72 -1.43
CA ARG A 63 -19.73 -9.93 -2.41
C ARG A 63 -21.04 -9.40 -1.83
N ASP A 64 -21.57 -10.04 -0.80
CA ASP A 64 -22.87 -9.71 -0.25
C ASP A 64 -22.74 -8.47 0.64
N GLY A 65 -23.47 -7.39 0.35
CA GLY A 65 -23.45 -6.16 1.14
C GLY A 65 -22.38 -5.14 0.76
N ILE A 66 -21.56 -5.41 -0.27
CA ILE A 66 -20.55 -4.48 -0.76
C ILE A 66 -21.15 -3.14 -1.22
N GLU A 67 -22.34 -3.16 -1.83
CA GLU A 67 -23.05 -1.96 -2.29
C GLU A 67 -23.34 -0.99 -1.12
N ALA A 68 -23.79 -1.52 0.01
CA ALA A 68 -24.06 -0.73 1.20
C ALA A 68 -22.77 -0.15 1.82
N VAL A 69 -21.66 -0.90 1.76
CA VAL A 69 -20.34 -0.42 2.17
C VAL A 69 -19.86 0.70 1.24
N VAL A 70 -20.05 0.56 -0.08
CA VAL A 70 -19.70 1.57 -1.08
C VAL A 70 -20.51 2.86 -0.86
N GLU A 71 -21.80 2.76 -0.58
CA GLU A 71 -22.64 3.92 -0.23
C GLU A 71 -22.14 4.63 1.04
N GLY A 72 -21.78 3.88 2.09
CA GLY A 72 -21.23 4.44 3.33
C GLY A 72 -19.82 5.05 3.19
N ALA A 73 -19.03 4.55 2.23
CA ALA A 73 -17.66 5.00 1.99
C ALA A 73 -17.56 6.36 1.28
N GLY A 74 -18.62 6.75 0.56
CA GLY A 74 -18.63 7.94 -0.30
C GLY A 74 -17.59 7.86 -1.42
N ASP A 75 -16.56 8.71 -1.36
CA ASP A 75 -15.53 8.80 -2.42
C ASP A 75 -14.33 7.85 -2.23
N LEU A 76 -14.23 7.20 -1.06
CA LEU A 76 -13.10 6.34 -0.72
C LEU A 76 -13.07 5.06 -1.57
N PRO A 77 -11.86 4.55 -1.92
CA PRO A 77 -11.75 3.24 -2.55
C PRO A 77 -12.20 2.14 -1.59
N VAL A 78 -13.13 1.31 -2.04
CA VAL A 78 -13.63 0.15 -1.31
C VAL A 78 -13.18 -1.11 -2.03
N GLY A 79 -12.71 -2.11 -1.30
CA GLY A 79 -12.42 -3.42 -1.85
C GLY A 79 -13.20 -4.52 -1.15
N ALA A 80 -13.30 -5.66 -1.81
CA ALA A 80 -13.92 -6.86 -1.27
C ALA A 80 -12.89 -7.97 -1.15
N ARG A 81 -13.00 -8.77 -0.09
CA ARG A 81 -12.20 -9.99 0.10
C ARG A 81 -13.00 -11.22 -0.33
N LEU A 82 -12.51 -11.94 -1.33
CA LEU A 82 -13.09 -13.22 -1.77
C LEU A 82 -12.01 -14.29 -1.75
N GLU A 83 -12.26 -15.40 -1.06
CA GLU A 83 -11.31 -16.52 -1.04
C GLU A 83 -11.21 -17.24 -2.39
N ALA A 84 -12.26 -17.20 -3.21
CA ALA A 84 -12.28 -17.83 -4.53
C ALA A 84 -13.14 -16.98 -5.46
N ALA A 85 -12.52 -16.01 -6.14
CA ALA A 85 -13.26 -15.15 -7.06
C ALA A 85 -13.35 -15.79 -8.45
N THR A 86 -14.54 -15.72 -9.05
CA THR A 86 -14.75 -16.04 -10.47
C THR A 86 -14.79 -14.77 -11.31
N ALA A 87 -14.75 -14.89 -12.65
CA ALA A 87 -14.95 -13.74 -13.52
C ALA A 87 -16.30 -13.04 -13.29
N GLY A 88 -17.35 -13.81 -13.00
CA GLY A 88 -18.68 -13.25 -12.71
C GLY A 88 -18.74 -12.51 -11.37
N ASP A 89 -17.97 -12.94 -10.38
CA ASP A 89 -17.87 -12.21 -9.11
C ASP A 89 -17.11 -10.89 -9.29
N ALA A 90 -16.04 -10.88 -10.10
CA ALA A 90 -15.33 -9.65 -10.43
C ALA A 90 -16.24 -8.64 -11.16
N ASP A 91 -17.06 -9.10 -12.10
CA ASP A 91 -18.04 -8.25 -12.80
C ASP A 91 -19.08 -7.68 -11.84
N ALA A 92 -19.61 -8.51 -10.92
CA ALA A 92 -20.56 -8.07 -9.90
C ALA A 92 -19.96 -7.02 -8.95
N LEU A 93 -18.69 -7.16 -8.57
CA LEU A 93 -17.99 -6.18 -7.74
C LEU A 93 -17.82 -4.83 -8.46
N ILE A 94 -17.54 -4.84 -9.76
CA ILE A 94 -17.45 -3.62 -10.57
C ILE A 94 -18.81 -2.93 -10.65
N GLU A 95 -19.88 -3.69 -10.90
CA GLU A 95 -21.24 -3.17 -10.94
C GLU A 95 -21.66 -2.54 -9.61
N ALA A 96 -21.23 -3.13 -8.49
CA ALA A 96 -21.45 -2.59 -7.16
C ALA A 96 -20.56 -1.40 -6.78
N GLY A 97 -19.59 -1.03 -7.63
CA GLY A 97 -18.70 0.12 -7.42
C GLY A 97 -17.45 -0.17 -6.57
N ALA A 98 -17.07 -1.44 -6.41
CA ALA A 98 -15.80 -1.78 -5.78
C ALA A 98 -14.60 -1.33 -6.63
N ASP A 99 -13.54 -0.91 -5.96
CA ASP A 99 -12.30 -0.42 -6.58
C ASP A 99 -11.19 -1.46 -6.60
N PHE A 100 -11.17 -2.42 -5.66
CA PHE A 100 -10.16 -3.48 -5.63
C PHE A 100 -10.68 -4.81 -5.07
N LEU A 101 -9.99 -5.89 -5.41
CA LEU A 101 -10.29 -7.26 -5.00
C LEU A 101 -9.10 -7.83 -4.23
N VAL A 102 -9.36 -8.34 -3.02
CA VAL A 102 -8.42 -9.15 -2.24
C VAL A 102 -8.76 -10.62 -2.44
N PHE A 103 -7.81 -11.41 -2.95
CA PHE A 103 -8.06 -12.79 -3.35
C PHE A 103 -6.93 -13.76 -2.98
N ASP A 104 -7.27 -15.05 -2.87
CA ASP A 104 -6.31 -16.14 -2.70
C ASP A 104 -5.89 -16.67 -4.09
N ASP A 105 -4.59 -16.74 -4.34
CA ASP A 105 -4.01 -17.08 -5.64
C ASP A 105 -4.22 -18.56 -6.03
N ALA A 106 -4.37 -19.46 -5.06
CA ALA A 106 -4.57 -20.88 -5.31
C ALA A 106 -6.02 -21.23 -5.68
N ARG A 107 -6.98 -20.40 -5.29
CA ARG A 107 -8.43 -20.68 -5.42
C ARG A 107 -9.15 -19.79 -6.42
N THR A 108 -8.58 -18.65 -6.78
CA THR A 108 -9.21 -17.67 -7.67
C THR A 108 -9.00 -18.02 -9.13
N GLU A 109 -10.04 -17.82 -9.95
CA GLU A 109 -9.94 -18.04 -11.39
C GLU A 109 -9.09 -16.94 -12.04
N ALA A 110 -8.13 -17.34 -12.88
CA ALA A 110 -7.29 -16.38 -13.61
C ALA A 110 -8.10 -15.40 -14.48
N ALA A 111 -9.33 -15.77 -14.87
CA ALA A 111 -10.23 -14.89 -15.62
C ALA A 111 -10.72 -13.68 -14.80
N ALA A 112 -10.78 -13.77 -13.47
CA ALA A 112 -11.12 -12.64 -12.60
C ALA A 112 -10.07 -11.51 -12.68
N LEU A 113 -8.80 -11.86 -12.94
CA LEU A 113 -7.69 -10.92 -13.05
C LEU A 113 -7.67 -10.12 -14.36
N LEU A 114 -8.54 -10.45 -15.33
CA LEU A 114 -8.62 -9.74 -16.61
C LEU A 114 -9.39 -8.41 -16.51
N ARG A 115 -9.94 -8.09 -15.33
CA ARG A 115 -10.70 -6.85 -15.10
C ARG A 115 -9.79 -5.75 -14.60
N ASP A 116 -9.13 -5.06 -15.54
CA ASP A 116 -8.20 -3.95 -15.28
C ASP A 116 -8.84 -2.74 -14.59
N GLU A 117 -10.18 -2.71 -14.50
CA GLU A 117 -10.94 -1.75 -13.71
C GLU A 117 -10.68 -1.94 -12.20
N LEU A 118 -10.58 -3.19 -11.75
CA LEU A 118 -10.32 -3.54 -10.36
C LEU A 118 -8.82 -3.52 -10.06
N GLY A 119 -8.51 -3.03 -8.86
CA GLY A 119 -7.20 -3.26 -8.27
C GLY A 119 -7.06 -4.70 -7.78
N HIS A 120 -5.87 -5.27 -7.93
CA HIS A 120 -5.62 -6.69 -7.60
C HIS A 120 -4.69 -6.81 -6.40
N VAL A 121 -5.19 -7.38 -5.30
CA VAL A 121 -4.41 -7.64 -4.09
C VAL A 121 -4.42 -9.14 -3.83
N ALA A 122 -3.27 -9.80 -3.96
CA ALA A 122 -3.19 -11.21 -3.61
C ALA A 122 -2.87 -11.40 -2.13
N LEU A 123 -3.54 -12.37 -1.51
CA LEU A 123 -3.31 -12.81 -0.15
C LEU A 123 -2.18 -13.83 -0.15
N LEU A 124 -1.16 -13.58 0.67
CA LEU A 124 -0.07 -14.53 0.85
C LEU A 124 -0.45 -15.50 1.98
N GLY A 125 -0.71 -16.76 1.64
CA GLY A 125 -1.10 -17.79 2.61
C GLY A 125 -0.01 -18.15 3.61
N ASP A 126 1.26 -18.03 3.23
CA ASP A 126 2.42 -18.37 4.07
C ASP A 126 3.53 -17.31 4.00
N ALA A 127 3.94 -16.79 5.17
CA ALA A 127 5.06 -15.86 5.29
C ALA A 127 6.42 -16.49 4.94
N ASP A 128 6.54 -17.81 5.04
CA ASP A 128 7.77 -18.56 4.74
C ASP A 128 7.73 -19.17 3.32
N ALA A 129 6.87 -18.65 2.44
CA ALA A 129 6.82 -19.02 1.01
C ALA A 129 8.22 -19.01 0.36
N SER A 130 8.43 -19.96 -0.58
CA SER A 130 9.72 -20.14 -1.21
C SER A 130 10.11 -18.92 -2.07
N GLU A 131 11.41 -18.76 -2.37
CA GLU A 131 11.83 -17.64 -3.23
C GLU A 131 11.27 -17.76 -4.65
N GLU A 132 11.07 -19.00 -5.10
CA GLU A 132 10.51 -19.30 -6.42
C GLU A 132 9.06 -18.83 -6.48
N ASP A 133 8.24 -19.18 -5.48
CA ASP A 133 6.82 -18.76 -5.40
C ASP A 133 6.70 -17.23 -5.37
N LEU A 134 7.50 -16.56 -4.54
CA LEU A 134 7.48 -15.10 -4.45
C LEU A 134 7.87 -14.42 -5.76
N ARG A 135 8.79 -15.00 -6.54
CA ARG A 135 9.19 -14.48 -7.85
C ARG A 135 8.12 -14.73 -8.91
N LEU A 136 7.33 -15.80 -8.80
CA LEU A 136 6.22 -16.07 -9.72
C LEU A 136 5.10 -15.04 -9.61
N LEU A 137 4.96 -14.34 -8.49
CA LEU A 137 4.01 -13.25 -8.33
C LEU A 137 4.44 -11.95 -9.03
N GLN A 138 5.73 -11.79 -9.32
CA GLN A 138 6.27 -10.54 -9.88
C GLN A 138 5.66 -10.14 -11.25
N PRO A 139 5.47 -11.06 -12.22
CA PRO A 139 4.91 -10.72 -13.52
C PRO A 139 3.42 -10.38 -13.51
N LEU A 140 2.68 -10.74 -12.45
CA LEU A 140 1.25 -10.43 -12.33
C LEU A 140 1.05 -8.93 -12.07
N ASP A 141 0.01 -8.32 -12.65
CA ASP A 141 -0.35 -6.91 -12.40
C ASP A 141 -1.07 -6.73 -11.06
N LEU A 142 -0.41 -7.17 -9.99
CA LEU A 142 -0.85 -6.96 -8.61
C LEU A 142 -0.51 -5.54 -8.16
N ASP A 143 -1.44 -4.91 -7.46
CA ASP A 143 -1.27 -3.61 -6.83
C ASP A 143 -0.59 -3.71 -5.48
N ALA A 144 -0.88 -4.77 -4.73
CA ALA A 144 -0.28 -5.04 -3.44
C ALA A 144 -0.37 -6.52 -3.06
N LEU A 145 0.32 -6.90 -1.98
CA LEU A 145 0.20 -8.22 -1.36
C LEU A 145 -0.20 -8.08 0.10
N LEU A 146 -1.24 -8.79 0.52
CA LEU A 146 -1.62 -8.89 1.93
C LEU A 146 -0.83 -10.02 2.58
N VAL A 147 0.11 -9.66 3.45
CA VAL A 147 0.93 -10.63 4.18
C VAL A 147 0.22 -11.08 5.47
N PRO A 148 0.44 -12.33 5.90
CA PRO A 148 -0.21 -12.83 7.10
C PRO A 148 0.30 -12.08 8.34
N PRO A 149 -0.56 -11.94 9.37
CA PRO A 149 -0.20 -11.19 10.58
C PRO A 149 0.99 -11.85 11.30
N SER A 150 1.89 -11.01 11.82
CA SER A 150 2.94 -11.49 12.73
C SER A 150 2.36 -11.73 14.12
N ALA A 151 2.71 -12.85 14.75
CA ALA A 151 2.29 -13.13 16.12
C ALA A 151 3.12 -12.32 17.13
N GLY A 152 2.47 -11.43 17.87
CA GLY A 152 3.08 -10.71 18.99
C GLY A 152 3.98 -9.54 18.58
N ALA A 153 4.94 -9.19 19.46
CA ALA A 153 5.84 -8.07 19.24
C ALA A 153 6.79 -8.32 18.07
N LEU A 154 7.00 -7.30 17.24
CA LEU A 154 7.82 -7.39 16.03
C LEU A 154 9.27 -7.75 16.33
N SER A 155 9.69 -8.92 15.85
CA SER A 155 11.10 -9.31 15.90
C SER A 155 11.85 -8.81 14.67
N VAL A 156 13.18 -8.74 14.78
CA VAL A 156 14.06 -8.49 13.60
C VAL A 156 13.83 -9.54 12.52
N ARG A 157 13.46 -10.78 12.90
CA ARG A 157 13.18 -11.86 11.94
C ARG A 157 11.92 -11.54 11.13
N ASP A 158 10.88 -10.98 11.74
CA ASP A 158 9.66 -10.59 11.04
C ASP A 158 9.95 -9.43 10.08
N GLN A 159 10.80 -8.49 10.48
CA GLN A 159 11.25 -7.41 9.61
C GLN A 159 12.03 -7.94 8.38
N LEU A 160 12.94 -8.90 8.58
CA LEU A 160 13.72 -9.51 7.49
C LEU A 160 12.83 -10.32 6.54
N ARG A 161 11.85 -11.07 7.08
CA ARG A 161 10.87 -11.83 6.28
C ARG A 161 10.06 -10.91 5.38
N THR A 162 9.51 -9.85 5.95
CA THR A 162 8.72 -8.85 5.23
C THR A 162 9.53 -8.18 4.13
N ARG A 163 10.77 -7.81 4.47
CA ARG A 163 11.69 -7.22 3.49
C ARG A 163 12.02 -8.18 2.35
N ARG A 164 12.26 -9.46 2.65
CA ARG A 164 12.45 -10.50 1.64
C ARG A 164 11.26 -10.58 0.68
N ILE A 165 10.03 -10.59 1.21
CA ILE A 165 8.81 -10.64 0.39
C ILE A 165 8.73 -9.39 -0.51
N ALA A 166 8.93 -8.19 0.05
CA ALA A 166 8.86 -6.95 -0.70
C ALA A 166 9.93 -6.87 -1.82
N GLU A 167 11.16 -7.32 -1.55
CA GLU A 167 12.26 -7.29 -2.52
C GLU A 167 12.08 -8.31 -3.66
N LEU A 168 11.58 -9.50 -3.35
CA LEU A 168 11.39 -10.57 -4.35
C LEU A 168 10.16 -10.32 -5.23
N THR A 169 9.05 -9.86 -4.65
CA THR A 169 7.81 -9.60 -5.39
C THR A 169 7.85 -8.26 -6.11
N ARG A 170 8.64 -7.30 -5.59
CA ARG A 170 8.66 -5.89 -6.00
C ARG A 170 7.28 -5.22 -5.96
N LYS A 171 6.38 -5.74 -5.11
CA LYS A 171 5.05 -5.20 -4.86
C LYS A 171 4.99 -4.59 -3.45
N PRO A 172 4.15 -3.57 -3.23
CA PRO A 172 3.95 -3.03 -1.90
C PRO A 172 3.18 -4.02 -1.03
N LEU A 173 3.52 -4.09 0.26
CA LEU A 173 2.89 -5.02 1.18
C LEU A 173 1.85 -4.33 2.07
N ILE A 174 0.78 -5.05 2.35
CA ILE A 174 -0.25 -4.72 3.32
C ILE A 174 -0.09 -5.64 4.53
N VAL A 175 0.01 -5.07 5.72
CA VAL A 175 0.13 -5.82 6.98
C VAL A 175 -1.10 -5.61 7.84
N ALA A 176 -1.68 -6.68 8.36
CA ALA A 176 -2.73 -6.58 9.37
C ALA A 176 -2.13 -6.06 10.70
N VAL A 177 -2.73 -5.03 11.26
CA VAL A 177 -2.32 -4.40 12.52
C VAL A 177 -3.44 -4.51 13.55
N THR A 178 -3.06 -4.68 14.81
CA THR A 178 -4.02 -4.71 15.93
C THR A 178 -4.28 -3.31 16.46
N ALA A 179 -5.40 -3.16 17.17
CA ALA A 179 -5.68 -1.98 17.98
C ALA A 179 -4.48 -1.63 18.89
N GLY A 180 -4.14 -0.34 18.97
CA GLY A 180 -3.04 0.15 19.82
C GLY A 180 -1.62 0.02 19.23
N VAL A 181 -1.47 -0.26 17.94
CA VAL A 181 -0.15 -0.26 17.27
C VAL A 181 0.57 1.08 17.47
N SER A 182 1.85 1.01 17.83
CA SER A 182 2.67 2.19 18.06
C SER A 182 3.14 2.83 16.74
N THR A 183 3.52 4.11 16.82
CA THR A 183 4.13 4.82 15.67
C THR A 183 5.44 4.16 15.24
N GLU A 184 6.19 3.64 16.21
CA GLU A 184 7.45 2.91 16.01
C GLU A 184 7.24 1.61 15.25
N GLU A 185 6.20 0.83 15.57
CA GLU A 185 5.87 -0.41 14.86
C GLU A 185 5.45 -0.14 13.42
N LEU A 186 4.56 0.83 13.18
CA LEU A 186 4.18 1.23 11.82
C LEU A 186 5.40 1.70 11.01
N ARG A 187 6.34 2.39 11.66
CA ARG A 187 7.59 2.80 11.04
C ARG A 187 8.48 1.61 10.68
N ILE A 188 8.60 0.61 11.56
CA ILE A 188 9.37 -0.62 11.31
C ILE A 188 8.82 -1.36 10.09
N TRP A 189 7.49 -1.54 10.03
CA TRP A 189 6.79 -2.19 8.92
C TRP A 189 6.99 -1.46 7.60
N ARG A 190 6.79 -0.14 7.60
CA ARG A 190 7.00 0.69 6.43
C ARG A 190 8.43 0.59 5.92
N ASP A 191 9.42 0.69 6.81
CA ASP A 191 10.83 0.61 6.44
C ASP A 191 11.20 -0.81 5.93
N ALA A 192 10.42 -1.84 6.30
CA ALA A 192 10.53 -3.22 5.79
C ALA A 192 9.84 -3.43 4.42
N GLY A 193 9.11 -2.46 3.88
CA GLY A 193 8.40 -2.58 2.61
C GLY A 193 6.88 -2.80 2.72
N ALA A 194 6.32 -2.69 3.93
CA ALA A 194 4.88 -2.74 4.19
C ALA A 194 4.34 -1.37 4.62
N PRO A 195 4.12 -0.43 3.69
CA PRO A 195 3.62 0.91 4.01
C PRO A 195 2.10 0.98 4.12
N VAL A 196 1.40 -0.13 3.97
CA VAL A 196 -0.05 -0.19 4.07
C VAL A 196 -0.41 -1.02 5.30
N ALA A 197 -1.21 -0.45 6.20
CA ALA A 197 -1.72 -1.11 7.39
C ALA A 197 -3.19 -1.44 7.17
N LEU A 198 -3.57 -2.71 7.37
CA LEU A 198 -4.95 -3.16 7.44
C LEU A 198 -5.37 -3.15 8.91
N ALA A 199 -6.27 -2.24 9.27
CA ALA A 199 -6.78 -2.03 10.61
C ALA A 199 -8.16 -2.68 10.74
N GLY A 200 -8.27 -3.66 11.64
CA GLY A 200 -9.57 -4.15 12.11
C GLY A 200 -9.92 -3.54 13.47
N GLY A 201 -11.20 -3.53 13.82
CA GLY A 201 -11.72 -3.04 15.10
C GLY A 201 -12.71 -1.89 14.95
N ASP A 202 -13.05 -1.27 16.08
CA ASP A 202 -14.01 -0.18 16.13
C ASP A 202 -13.42 1.13 15.56
N ALA A 203 -14.28 2.12 15.28
CA ALA A 203 -13.86 3.43 14.76
C ALA A 203 -12.75 4.10 15.60
N SER A 204 -12.81 3.94 16.94
CA SER A 204 -11.78 4.49 17.84
C SER A 204 -10.40 3.86 17.65
N ASP A 205 -10.34 2.58 17.30
CA ASP A 205 -9.07 1.88 17.05
C ASP A 205 -8.46 2.37 15.73
N ILE A 206 -9.30 2.53 14.71
CA ILE A 206 -8.92 3.06 13.39
C ILE A 206 -8.37 4.49 13.53
N GLU A 207 -9.05 5.35 14.31
CA GLU A 207 -8.57 6.71 14.60
C GLU A 207 -7.18 6.71 15.27
N GLY A 208 -6.98 5.83 16.26
CA GLY A 208 -5.69 5.67 16.94
C GLY A 208 -4.57 5.27 15.99
N ILE A 209 -4.84 4.31 15.09
CA ILE A 209 -3.89 3.85 14.06
C ILE A 209 -3.59 4.97 13.06
N ILE A 210 -4.59 5.73 12.64
CA ILE A 210 -4.43 6.89 11.74
C ILE A 210 -3.58 7.97 12.40
N ALA A 211 -3.80 8.25 13.69
CA ALA A 211 -2.99 9.21 14.43
C ALA A 211 -1.52 8.76 14.50
N ALA A 212 -1.26 7.48 14.78
CA ALA A 212 0.07 6.91 14.76
C ALA A 212 0.72 6.96 13.35
N ALA A 213 -0.05 6.68 12.30
CA ALA A 213 0.41 6.77 10.92
C ALA A 213 0.79 8.21 10.50
N ARG A 214 0.06 9.22 11.00
CA ARG A 214 0.38 10.65 10.79
C ARG A 214 1.61 11.09 11.56
N ALA A 215 1.82 10.56 12.76
CA ALA A 215 2.99 10.87 13.58
C ALA A 215 4.29 10.23 13.05
N ALA A 216 4.18 9.21 12.18
CA ALA A 216 5.32 8.50 11.64
C ALA A 216 6.21 9.43 10.78
N PRO A 217 7.50 9.61 11.12
CA PRO A 217 8.38 10.52 10.42
C PRO A 217 8.69 10.01 9.01
N ALA A 218 9.05 10.91 8.08
CA ALA A 218 9.41 10.56 6.72
C ALA A 218 10.43 9.40 6.63
N PRO A 219 10.31 8.50 5.63
CA PRO A 219 11.25 7.41 5.44
C PRO A 219 12.65 7.95 5.19
N ARG A 220 13.65 7.28 5.78
CA ARG A 220 15.06 7.64 5.58
C ARG A 220 15.43 7.41 4.11
N ALA A 221 16.15 8.36 3.51
CA ALA A 221 16.73 8.18 2.18
C ALA A 221 17.65 6.96 2.18
N ARG A 222 17.40 6.01 1.28
CA ARG A 222 18.27 4.84 1.13
C ARG A 222 19.61 5.32 0.60
N ARG A 223 20.70 4.67 1.02
CA ARG A 223 22.06 5.07 0.62
C ARG A 223 22.27 4.99 -0.89
N GLU A 224 21.56 4.10 -1.59
CA GLU A 224 21.56 3.96 -3.05
C GLU A 224 20.84 5.09 -3.80
N GLU A 225 19.93 5.81 -3.13
CA GLU A 225 19.24 6.98 -3.69
C GLU A 225 19.99 8.28 -3.44
N ARG A 226 21.12 8.24 -2.71
CA ARG A 226 22.00 9.40 -2.64
C ARG A 226 22.69 9.50 -3.98
N PRO A 227 22.49 10.59 -4.76
CA PRO A 227 23.27 10.78 -5.97
C PRO A 227 24.75 10.69 -5.57
N ASP A 228 25.48 9.81 -6.23
CA ASP A 228 26.93 9.79 -6.10
C ASP A 228 27.43 11.20 -6.38
N PRO A 229 28.37 11.73 -5.57
CA PRO A 229 28.88 13.07 -5.78
C PRO A 229 29.50 13.14 -7.18
N LEU A 230 28.81 13.80 -8.09
CA LEU A 230 29.30 14.08 -9.42
C LEU A 230 30.43 15.11 -9.26
N LEU A 231 31.66 14.66 -9.49
CA LEU A 231 32.78 15.57 -9.64
C LEU A 231 32.55 16.39 -10.93
N PRO A 232 32.62 17.73 -10.87
CA PRO A 232 32.54 18.53 -12.09
C PRO A 232 33.70 18.11 -13.01
N SER A 233 33.37 17.60 -14.19
CA SER A 233 34.36 17.42 -15.24
C SER A 233 34.79 18.81 -15.70
N SER A 234 36.06 19.16 -15.50
CA SER A 234 36.65 20.30 -16.18
C SER A 234 36.72 19.96 -17.67
N ALA A 235 35.69 20.33 -18.43
CA ALA A 235 35.82 20.43 -19.87
C ALA A 235 36.90 21.48 -20.14
N ALA A 236 38.08 21.01 -20.60
CA ALA A 236 39.07 21.89 -21.19
C ALA A 236 38.42 22.55 -22.41
N PRO A 237 38.57 23.87 -22.62
CA PRO A 237 38.09 24.50 -23.84
C PRO A 237 38.83 23.86 -25.03
N ALA A 238 38.07 23.51 -26.07
CA ALA A 238 38.63 23.19 -27.36
C ALA A 238 39.32 24.46 -27.88
N ASP A 239 40.65 24.41 -27.97
CA ASP A 239 41.41 25.43 -28.67
C ASP A 239 41.08 25.31 -30.16
N ASP A 240 40.19 26.18 -30.63
CA ASP A 240 40.08 26.56 -32.05
C ASP A 240 41.38 27.31 -32.41
N PHE A 241 42.33 26.59 -33.01
CA PHE A 241 43.43 27.20 -33.77
C PHE A 241 43.15 27.04 -35.26
N ASP A 242 42.39 27.99 -35.81
CA ASP A 242 42.51 28.41 -37.21
C ASP A 242 43.35 29.69 -37.23
N ASP A 243 44.56 29.65 -37.80
CA ASP A 243 45.09 30.71 -38.69
C ASP A 243 46.42 30.25 -39.35
N ASP A 244 46.49 30.55 -40.66
CA ASP A 244 47.53 30.40 -41.70
C ASP A 244 47.80 29.04 -42.39
#